data_AF-S8CDW4-F1
#
_entry.id   AF-S8CDW4-F1
#
_cell.length_a   1.000
_cell.length_b   1.000
_cell.length_c   1.000
_cell.angle_alpha   90.00
_cell.angle_beta   90.00
_cell.angle_gamma   90.00
#
_symmetry.space_group_name_H-M   'P 1'
#
loop_
_entity.id
_entity.type
_entity.pdbx_description
1 polymer ?
#
loop_
_entity_poly.entity_id
_entity_poly.type
_entity_poly.pdbx_seq_one_letter_code
_entity_poly.pdbx_strand_id
1 'polypeptide(L)' 'FILWLLILLVETNRSPYDFAEGERELVSGYNIEYIGVLFAYIFIAEYGILVFFSWVTRVIFLGYYYFWIILIFL' A
#
# COMPACT_ATOMS: atom_id res chain seq x y z
N PHE A 1 -11.67 3.16 -9.44
CA PHE A 1 -10.74 3.85 -8.53
C PHE A 1 -11.02 3.51 -7.06
N ILE A 2 -12.24 3.74 -6.55
CA ILE A 2 -12.57 3.48 -5.12
C ILE A 2 -12.33 2.01 -4.70
N LEU A 3 -12.87 1.04 -5.46
CA LEU A 3 -12.62 -0.40 -5.18
C LEU A 3 -11.14 -0.78 -5.26
N TRP A 4 -10.42 -0.21 -6.23
CA TRP A 4 -8.98 -0.41 -6.37
C TRP A 4 -8.22 0.12 -5.16
N LEU A 5 -8.60 1.30 -4.66
CA LEU A 5 -8.01 1.91 -3.48
C LEU A 5 -8.29 1.09 -2.22
N LEU A 6 -9.51 0.53 -2.07
CA LEU A 6 -9.84 -0.39 -0.98
C LEU A 6 -8.97 -1.66 -1.01
N ILE A 7 -8.82 -2.29 -2.19
CA ILE A 7 -7.96 -3.48 -2.35
C ILE A 7 -6.51 -3.15 -1.96
N LEU A 8 -6.00 -1.99 -2.36
CA LEU A 8 -4.66 -1.57 -1.99
C LEU A 8 -4.48 -1.31 -0.50
N LEU A 9 -5.46 -0.72 0.17
CA LEU A 9 -5.42 -0.51 1.61
C LEU A 9 -5.37 -1.84 2.36
N VAL A 10 -6.13 -2.84 1.90
CA VAL A 10 -6.10 -4.20 2.46
C VAL A 10 -4.75 -4.87 2.22
N GLU A 11 -4.25 -4.85 0.97
CA GLU A 11 -2.99 -5.53 0.60
C GLU A 11 -1.75 -4.91 1.25
N THR A 12 -1.78 -3.59 1.50
CA THR A 12 -0.69 -2.87 2.16
C THR A 12 -0.84 -2.82 3.68
N ASN A 13 -1.82 -3.53 4.25
CA ASN A 13 -2.12 -3.56 5.68
C ASN A 13 -2.22 -2.17 6.32
N ARG A 14 -2.78 -1.18 5.59
CA ARG A 14 -2.93 0.18 6.11
C ARG A 14 -4.32 0.44 6.67
N SER A 15 -4.38 1.35 7.63
CA SER A 15 -5.62 1.73 8.32
C SER A 15 -6.74 1.96 7.30
N PRO A 16 -7.93 1.34 7.45
CA PRO A 16 -8.46 0.66 8.64
C PRO A 16 -8.16 -0.85 8.74
N TYR A 17 -7.41 -1.45 7.81
CA TYR A 17 -7.14 -2.90 7.75
C TYR A 17 -5.79 -3.28 8.38
N ASP A 18 -5.29 -2.43 9.27
CA ASP A 18 -4.01 -2.58 9.94
C ASP A 18 -4.16 -3.40 11.24
N PHE A 19 -4.46 -4.69 11.09
CA PHE A 19 -4.64 -5.60 12.23
C PHE A 19 -3.31 -6.09 12.81
N ALA A 20 -2.25 -6.15 12.01
CA ALA A 20 -0.96 -6.68 12.43
C ALA A 20 -0.06 -5.64 13.13
N GLU A 21 -0.27 -4.34 12.84
CA GLU A 21 0.58 -3.24 13.32
C GLU A 21 -0.16 -2.31 14.32
N GLY A 22 -1.46 -2.51 14.54
CA GLY A 22 -2.33 -1.63 15.32
C GLY A 22 -1.90 -1.40 16.79
N GLU A 23 -1.93 -0.13 17.21
CA GLU A 23 -1.35 0.41 18.47
C GLU A 23 -1.83 -0.23 19.79
N ARG A 24 -2.93 -1.00 19.78
CA ARG A 24 -3.42 -1.73 20.98
C ARG A 24 -2.87 -3.15 21.09
N GLU A 25 -2.23 -3.64 20.03
CA GLU A 25 -1.68 -4.99 19.87
C GLU A 25 -0.16 -4.96 19.66
N LEU A 26 0.54 -3.85 19.96
CA LEU A 26 2.01 -3.72 19.93
C LEU A 26 2.76 -4.68 20.87
N VAL A 27 2.04 -5.58 21.57
CA VAL A 27 2.58 -6.71 22.33
C VAL A 27 2.36 -8.06 21.59
N SER A 28 1.96 -8.05 20.32
CA SER A 28 1.80 -9.26 19.51
C SER A 28 2.19 -9.04 18.06
N GLY A 29 3.15 -9.82 17.58
CA GLY A 29 3.52 -9.92 16.17
C GLY A 29 5.02 -10.00 15.96
N TYR A 30 5.46 -9.71 14.73
CA TYR A 30 6.86 -9.73 14.33
C TYR A 30 7.70 -8.64 15.02
N ASN A 31 7.08 -7.58 15.55
CA ASN A 31 7.79 -6.51 16.27
C ASN A 31 8.48 -6.98 17.57
N ILE A 32 8.11 -8.16 18.09
CA ILE A 32 8.70 -8.74 19.31
C ILE A 32 9.65 -9.89 18.99
N GLU A 33 9.39 -10.59 17.88
CA GLU A 33 10.15 -11.77 17.47
C GLU A 33 11.43 -11.40 16.71
N TYR A 34 11.43 -10.28 15.98
CA TYR A 34 12.56 -9.85 15.17
C TYR A 34 13.34 -8.71 15.83
N ILE A 35 14.67 -8.79 15.80
CA ILE A 35 15.58 -7.82 16.41
C ILE A 35 16.56 -7.28 15.36
N GLY A 36 16.92 -6.00 15.49
CA GLY A 36 18.03 -5.38 14.76
C GLY A 36 17.80 -5.26 13.26
N VAL A 37 18.71 -5.84 12.46
CA VAL A 37 18.69 -5.70 11.00
C VAL A 37 17.53 -6.45 10.34
N LEU A 38 17.13 -7.61 10.88
CA LEU A 38 16.00 -8.37 10.35
C LEU A 38 14.68 -7.61 10.51
N PHE A 39 14.52 -6.91 11.63
CA PHE A 39 13.39 -5.99 11.84
C PHE A 39 13.38 -4.89 10.78
N ALA A 40 14.53 -4.27 10.49
CA ALA A 40 14.62 -3.24 9.45
C ALA A 40 14.24 -3.76 8.06
N TYR A 41 14.58 -5.01 7.71
CA TYR A 41 14.20 -5.60 6.42
C TYR A 41 12.69 -5.78 6.26
N ILE A 42 11.94 -6.02 7.34
CA ILE A 42 10.48 -6.16 7.28
C ILE A 42 9.86 -4.83 6.84
N PHE A 43 10.24 -3.72 7.47
CA PHE A 43 9.76 -2.39 7.07
C PHE A 43 10.20 -2.04 5.65
N ILE A 44 11.45 -2.32 5.27
CA ILE A 44 11.91 -2.05 3.90
C ILE A 44 11.08 -2.81 2.87
N ALA A 45 10.72 -4.07 3.13
CA ALA A 45 9.88 -4.86 2.24
C ALA A 45 8.47 -4.27 2.14
N GLU A 46 7.86 -3.90 3.25
CA GLU A 46 6.51 -3.33 3.29
C GLU A 46 6.43 -1.96 2.60
N TYR A 47 7.39 -1.07 2.88
CA TYR A 47 7.51 0.22 2.17
C TYR A 47 7.86 0.04 0.70
N GLY A 48 8.61 -1.00 0.34
CA GLY A 48 8.89 -1.36 -1.06
C GLY A 48 7.61 -1.71 -1.82
N ILE A 49 6.72 -2.48 -1.18
CA ILE A 49 5.41 -2.85 -1.72
C ILE A 49 4.50 -1.62 -1.90
N LEU A 50 4.52 -0.68 -0.95
CA LEU A 50 3.80 0.59 -1.08
C LEU A 50 4.23 1.40 -2.30
N VAL A 51 5.54 1.54 -2.52
CA VAL A 51 6.08 2.25 -3.69
C VAL A 51 5.70 1.53 -4.98
N PHE A 52 5.83 0.20 -5.01
CA PHE A 52 5.46 -0.60 -6.18
C PHE A 52 3.98 -0.41 -6.56
N PHE A 53 3.06 -0.55 -5.60
CA PHE A 53 1.65 -0.37 -5.88
C PHE A 53 1.31 1.06 -6.26
N SER A 54 1.97 2.07 -5.68
CA SER A 54 1.79 3.48 -6.08
C SER A 54 2.13 3.67 -7.57
N TRP A 55 3.20 3.05 -8.06
CA TRP A 55 3.57 3.10 -9.48
C TRP A 55 2.57 2.37 -10.37
N VAL A 56 2.11 1.18 -9.95
CA VAL A 56 1.09 0.41 -10.68
C VAL A 56 -0.23 1.20 -10.77
N THR A 57 -0.67 1.84 -9.68
CA THR A 57 -1.87 2.69 -9.70
C THR A 57 -1.74 3.80 -10.74
N ARG A 58 -0.57 4.42 -10.80
CA ARG A 58 -0.29 5.51 -11.72
C ARG A 58 -0.36 5.03 -13.17
N VAL A 59 0.22 3.89 -13.49
CA VAL A 59 0.18 3.33 -14.85
C VAL A 59 -1.24 2.97 -15.27
N ILE A 60 -2.01 2.29 -14.41
CA ILE A 60 -3.36 1.82 -14.74
C ILE A 60 -4.35 2.98 -14.89
N PHE A 61 -4.29 4.00 -14.02
CA PHE A 61 -5.27 5.08 -14.00
C PHE A 61 -4.88 6.33 -14.81
N LEU A 62 -3.59 6.56 -15.12
CA LEU A 62 -3.19 7.69 -15.99
C LEU A 62 -3.70 7.53 -17.41
N GLY A 63 -3.65 6.32 -17.99
CA GLY A 63 -4.10 6.08 -19.37
C GLY A 63 -5.57 6.44 -19.56
N TYR A 64 -6.41 6.09 -18.59
CA TYR A 64 -7.83 6.44 -18.58
C TYR A 64 -8.06 7.96 -18.48
N TYR A 65 -7.28 8.66 -17.65
CA TYR A 65 -7.40 10.10 -17.48
C TYR A 65 -7.03 10.87 -18.76
N TYR A 66 -5.90 10.53 -19.39
CA TYR A 66 -5.49 11.15 -20.66
C TYR A 66 -6.46 10.86 -21.80
N PHE A 67 -6.98 9.63 -21.88
CA PHE A 67 -8.00 9.27 -22.87
C PHE A 67 -9.28 10.11 -22.71
N TRP A 68 -9.78 10.23 -21.47
CA TRP A 68 -10.97 11.04 -21.18
C TRP A 68 -10.78 12.53 -21.48
N ILE A 69 -9.60 13.07 -21.15
CA ILE A 69 -9.24 14.45 -21.50
C ILE A 69 -9.33 14.66 -23.00
N ILE A 70 -8.69 13.80 -23.80
CA ILE A 70 -8.71 13.92 -25.26
C ILE A 70 -10.14 13.86 -25.80
N LEU A 71 -10.99 12.99 -25.25
CA LEU A 71 -12.39 12.82 -25.66
C LEU A 71 -13.29 14.00 -25.28
N ILE A 72 -12.95 14.76 -24.24
CA ILE A 72 -13.68 15.98 -23.84
C ILE A 72 -13.29 17.18 -24.72
N PHE A 73 -12.03 17.23 -25.19
CA PHE A 73 -11.52 18.33 -26.01
C PHE A 73 -11.72 18.14 -27.52
N LEU A 74 -12.21 16.97 -27.94
CA LEU A 74 -12.50 16.61 -29.34
C LEU A 74 -14.01 16.54 -29.56
#